data_AF-A0A2V8UIZ2-F1
#
_entry.id   AF-A0A2V8UIZ2-F1
#
_cell.length_a   1.000
_cell.length_b   1.000
_cell.length_c   1.000
_cell.angle_alpha   90.00
_cell.angle_beta   90.00
_cell.angle_gamma   90.00
#
_symmetry.space_group_name_H-M   'P 1'
#
loop_
_entity.id
_entity.type
_entity.pdbx_description
1 polymer ?
#
loop_
_entity_poly.entity_id
_entity_poly.type
_entity_poly.pdbx_seq_one_letter_code
_entity_poly.pdbx_strand_id
1 'polypeptide(L)'
;MGDGFAAEFSNGKKNVWGEPLEFLEPESEHSSASACEGFALAGGRVTNFTSGQGLILMKEVLYVIAGKRLPVVFHVGARAITS
;
A
#
# COMPACT_ATOMS: atom_id res chain seq x y z
N MET A 1 1.20 10.13 -5.88
CA MET A 1 2.21 9.46 -5.00
C MET A 1 2.60 8.10 -5.55
N GLY A 2 1.64 7.24 -5.91
CA GLY A 2 1.93 5.95 -6.58
C GLY A 2 2.81 6.09 -7.81
N ASP A 3 2.48 6.98 -8.76
CA ASP A 3 3.27 7.21 -9.98
C ASP A 3 4.72 7.62 -9.69
N GLY A 4 4.93 8.42 -8.65
CA GLY A 4 6.26 8.82 -8.22
C GLY A 4 7.06 7.63 -7.70
N PHE A 5 6.43 6.73 -6.94
CA PHE A 5 7.09 5.51 -6.49
C PHE A 5 7.40 4.56 -7.66
N ALA A 6 6.48 4.41 -8.62
CA ALA A 6 6.68 3.60 -9.81
C ALA A 6 7.84 4.13 -10.69
N ALA A 7 7.97 5.45 -10.82
CA ALA A 7 9.08 6.07 -11.52
C ALA A 7 10.42 5.78 -10.83
N GLU A 8 10.48 5.93 -9.51
CA GLU A 8 11.71 5.66 -8.74
C GLU A 8 12.09 4.17 -8.75
N PHE A 9 11.10 3.27 -8.74
CA PHE A 9 11.29 1.85 -8.99
C PHE A 9 11.93 1.60 -10.36
N SER A 10 11.39 2.20 -11.43
CA SER A 10 11.95 2.08 -12.79
C SER A 10 13.35 2.69 -12.92
N ASN A 11 13.66 3.72 -12.14
CA ASN A 11 15.00 4.33 -12.08
C ASN A 11 16.01 3.46 -11.31
N GLY A 12 15.59 2.31 -10.76
CA GLY A 12 16.46 1.40 -10.02
C GLY A 12 16.86 1.93 -8.63
N LYS A 13 16.06 2.84 -8.06
CA LYS A 13 16.33 3.35 -6.72
C LYS A 13 16.27 2.22 -5.70
N LYS A 14 17.19 2.29 -4.73
CA LYS A 14 17.27 1.35 -3.61
C LYS A 14 16.63 1.94 -2.37
N ASN A 15 16.09 1.08 -1.54
CA ASN A 15 15.57 1.44 -0.22
C ASN A 15 16.73 1.73 0.77
N VAL A 16 16.37 2.07 2.02
CA VAL A 16 17.35 2.38 3.07
C VAL A 16 18.21 1.19 3.50
N TRP A 17 17.83 -0.04 3.11
CA TRP A 17 18.59 -1.27 3.34
C TRP A 17 19.47 -1.66 2.14
N GLY A 18 19.48 -0.86 1.07
CA GLY A 18 20.28 -1.13 -0.13
C GLY A 18 19.68 -2.18 -1.08
N GLU A 19 18.44 -2.58 -0.84
CA GLU A 19 17.68 -3.51 -1.69
C GLU A 19 16.89 -2.72 -2.75
N PRO A 20 16.63 -3.31 -3.93
CA PRO A 20 15.78 -2.68 -4.93
C PRO A 20 14.36 -2.45 -4.37
N LEU A 21 13.72 -1.36 -4.79
CA LEU A 21 12.28 -1.18 -4.56
C LEU A 21 11.51 -2.25 -5.33
N GLU A 22 10.29 -2.54 -4.87
CA GLU A 22 9.32 -3.37 -5.58
C GLU A 22 8.01 -2.60 -5.72
N PHE A 23 7.43 -2.63 -6.92
CA PHE A 23 6.15 -1.99 -7.20
C PHE A 23 5.17 -3.02 -7.76
N LEU A 24 3.98 -3.05 -7.20
CA LEU A 24 2.86 -3.89 -7.62
C LEU A 24 1.65 -2.99 -7.81
N GLU A 25 0.96 -3.15 -8.95
CA GLU A 25 -0.30 -2.47 -9.26
C GLU A 25 -1.43 -3.51 -9.31
N PRO A 26 -2.20 -3.67 -8.22
CA PRO A 26 -3.34 -4.57 -8.16
C PRO A 26 -4.54 -4.00 -8.90
N GLU A 27 -5.53 -4.85 -9.16
CA GLU A 27 -6.73 -4.47 -9.91
C GLU A 27 -7.72 -3.60 -9.12
N SER A 28 -7.61 -3.60 -7.79
CA SER A 28 -8.48 -2.83 -6.89
C SER A 28 -7.76 -2.42 -5.61
N GLU A 29 -8.26 -1.38 -4.95
CA GLU A 29 -7.77 -0.95 -3.65
C GLU A 29 -7.97 -2.02 -2.57
N HIS A 30 -9.06 -2.78 -2.64
CA HIS A 30 -9.28 -3.91 -1.74
C HIS A 30 -8.15 -4.95 -1.88
N SER A 31 -7.87 -5.40 -3.11
CA SER A 31 -6.77 -6.33 -3.40
C SER A 31 -5.40 -5.76 -3.05
N SER A 32 -5.22 -4.44 -3.24
CA SER A 32 -4.01 -3.75 -2.83
C SER A 32 -3.78 -3.77 -1.31
N ALA A 33 -4.81 -3.57 -0.49
CA ALA A 33 -4.69 -3.76 0.94
C ALA A 33 -4.41 -5.23 1.31
N SER A 34 -5.03 -6.20 0.63
CA SER A 34 -4.81 -7.63 0.87
C SER A 34 -3.38 -8.05 0.55
N ALA A 35 -2.81 -7.54 -0.54
CA ALA A 35 -1.40 -7.76 -0.89
C ALA A 35 -0.47 -7.17 0.17
N CYS A 36 -0.77 -5.97 0.67
CA CYS A 36 -0.02 -5.36 1.78
C CYS A 36 -0.08 -6.22 3.05
N GLU A 37 -1.25 -6.75 3.39
CA GLU A 37 -1.42 -7.66 4.52
C GLU A 37 -0.53 -8.90 4.38
N GLY A 38 -0.59 -9.57 3.23
CA GLY A 38 0.20 -10.78 2.96
C GLY A 38 1.71 -10.53 3.02
N PHE A 39 2.18 -9.44 2.43
CA PHE A 39 3.61 -9.09 2.42
C PHE A 39 4.12 -8.74 3.82
N ALA A 40 3.34 -7.97 4.59
CA ALA A 40 3.70 -7.63 5.97
C ALA A 40 3.68 -8.86 6.88
N LEU A 41 2.75 -9.80 6.65
CA LEU A 41 2.70 -11.07 7.37
C LEU A 41 3.93 -11.94 7.10
N ALA A 42 4.46 -11.90 5.88
CA ALA A 42 5.71 -12.58 5.51
C ALA A 42 6.97 -11.92 6.09
N GLY A 43 6.84 -10.80 6.83
CA GLY A 43 7.94 -10.09 7.48
C GLY A 43 8.49 -8.90 6.68
N GLY A 44 7.89 -8.57 5.55
CA GLY A 44 8.27 -7.42 4.73
C GLY A 44 7.73 -6.09 5.27
N ARG A 45 8.29 -4.99 4.76
CA ARG A 45 7.78 -3.63 5.03
C ARG A 45 7.11 -3.10 3.77
N VAL A 46 5.85 -2.71 3.89
CA VAL A 46 5.04 -2.28 2.75
C VAL A 46 4.33 -0.97 3.04
N THR A 47 4.20 -0.17 1.97
CA THR A 47 3.47 1.07 1.97
C THR A 47 2.42 1.07 0.88
N ASN A 48 1.30 1.74 1.11
CA ASN A 48 0.22 1.87 0.14
C ASN A 48 -0.22 3.33 -0.01
N PHE A 49 -0.74 3.70 -1.18
CA PHE A 49 -1.17 5.06 -1.51
C PHE A 49 -2.62 5.03 -1.98
N THR A 50 -3.52 5.73 -1.29
CA THR A 50 -4.94 5.75 -1.65
C THR A 50 -5.62 7.09 -1.33
N SER A 51 -6.89 7.26 -1.75
CA SER A 51 -7.71 8.44 -1.44
C SER A 51 -9.20 8.16 -1.59
N GLY A 52 -10.06 8.90 -0.86
CA GLY A 52 -11.52 8.89 -1.03
C GLY A 52 -12.11 7.48 -1.03
N GLN A 53 -12.79 7.10 -2.13
CA GLN A 53 -13.46 5.79 -2.28
C GLN A 53 -12.53 4.59 -2.12
N GLY A 54 -11.29 4.71 -2.60
CA GLY A 54 -10.32 3.63 -2.51
C GLY A 54 -10.06 3.20 -1.08
N LEU A 55 -10.02 4.16 -0.14
CA LEU A 55 -9.86 3.86 1.28
C LEU A 55 -11.06 3.09 1.85
N ILE A 56 -12.27 3.40 1.38
CA ILE A 56 -13.49 2.72 1.82
C ILE A 56 -13.54 1.29 1.29
N LEU A 57 -13.05 1.05 0.07
CA LEU A 57 -12.91 -0.30 -0.50
C LEU A 57 -11.94 -1.17 0.33
N MET A 58 -10.93 -0.57 0.96
CA MET A 58 -9.97 -1.28 1.81
C MET A 58 -10.51 -1.62 3.21
N LYS A 59 -11.66 -1.06 3.64
CA LYS A 59 -12.07 -1.02 5.05
C LYS A 59 -12.03 -2.36 5.77
N GLU A 60 -12.44 -3.45 5.09
CA GLU A 60 -12.53 -4.78 5.69
C GLU A 60 -11.14 -5.33 5.97
N VAL A 61 -10.23 -5.16 5.02
CA VAL A 61 -8.83 -5.58 5.14
C VAL A 61 -8.07 -4.76 6.18
N LEU A 62 -8.39 -3.46 6.33
CA LEU A 62 -7.77 -2.61 7.34
C LEU A 62 -8.00 -3.14 8.77
N TYR A 63 -9.19 -3.68 9.07
CA TYR A 63 -9.44 -4.31 10.37
C TYR A 63 -8.59 -5.55 10.59
N VAL A 64 -8.34 -6.34 9.55
CA VAL A 64 -7.48 -7.53 9.62
C VAL A 64 -6.02 -7.16 9.84
N ILE A 65 -5.51 -6.20 9.07
CA ILE A 65 -4.14 -5.65 9.20
C ILE A 65 -3.92 -5.13 10.63
N ALA A 66 -4.86 -4.32 11.14
CA ALA A 66 -4.79 -3.77 12.49
C ALA A 66 -4.89 -4.86 13.57
N GLY A 67 -5.83 -5.80 13.41
CA GLY A 67 -6.02 -6.92 14.35
C GLY A 67 -4.80 -7.84 14.47
N LYS A 68 -4.08 -8.04 13.36
CA LYS A 68 -2.81 -8.79 13.31
C LYS A 68 -1.60 -7.97 13.75
N ARG A 69 -1.76 -6.67 14.00
CA ARG A 69 -0.70 -5.71 14.36
C ARG A 69 0.44 -5.68 13.33
N LEU A 70 0.10 -5.69 12.05
CA LEU A 70 1.09 -5.72 10.97
C LEU A 70 1.70 -4.33 10.74
N PRO A 71 3.02 -4.26 10.46
CA PRO A 71 3.72 -2.99 10.25
C PRO A 71 3.51 -2.45 8.83
N VAL A 72 2.31 -1.94 8.54
CA VAL A 72 1.96 -1.32 7.25
C VAL A 72 1.74 0.17 7.41
N VAL A 73 2.19 0.97 6.43
CA VAL A 73 1.95 2.41 6.37
C VAL A 73 1.07 2.75 5.17
N PHE A 74 -0.05 3.44 5.41
CA PHE A 74 -0.93 3.93 4.35
C PHE A 74 -0.78 5.45 4.23
N HIS A 75 -0.35 5.91 3.06
CA HIS A 75 -0.35 7.32 2.71
C HIS A 75 -1.69 7.68 2.05
N VAL A 76 -2.53 8.39 2.81
CA VAL A 76 -3.88 8.75 2.38
C VAL A 76 -3.92 10.20 1.94
N GLY A 77 -4.21 10.45 0.66
CA GLY A 77 -4.64 11.76 0.20
C GLY A 77 -6.07 12.03 0.68
N ALA A 78 -6.24 12.84 1.72
CA ALA A 78 -7.55 13.19 2.24
C ALA A 78 -8.40 13.86 1.14
N ARG A 79 -9.41 13.14 0.65
CA ARG A 79 -10.28 13.53 -0.47
C ARG A 79 -11.72 13.16 -0.14
N ALA A 80 -12.66 14.02 -0.53
CA ALA A 80 -14.08 13.82 -0.29
C ALA A 80 -14.58 12.51 -0.91
N ILE A 81 -15.52 11.87 -0.21
CA ILE A 81 -16.30 10.73 -0.69
C ILE A 81 -17.45 11.30 -1.53
N THR A 82 -17.62 10.78 -2.72
CA THR A 82 -18.71 11.08 -3.65
C THR A 82 -19.75 9.97 -3.64
N SER A 83 -21.01 10.29 -3.94
CA SER A 83 -22.05 9.27 -4.15
C SER A 83 -22.01 8.71 -5.56
#